data_AF-A0A177WYE1-F1
#
_entry.id   AF-A0A177WYE1-F1
#
_cell.length_a   1.000
_cell.length_b   1.000
_cell.length_c   1.000
_cell.angle_alpha   90.00
_cell.angle_beta   90.00
_cell.angle_gamma   90.00
#
_symmetry.space_group_name_H-M   'P 1'
#
loop_
_entity.id
_entity.type
_entity.pdbx_description
1 polymer ?
#
loop_
_entity_poly.entity_id
_entity_poly.type
_entity_poly.pdbx_seq_one_letter_code
_entity_poly.pdbx_strand_id
1 'polypeptide(L)'
;MNLPLLFDTVVLHAHEAKKLYISGDLHSACLRTGEALRGATALLEILSNPSILPSTQTLHNAAAVTASAVAYAATPQHTSSQQPLVSTPTAYPSHLLSTSLYHQPASTDVYSTNPALPPNEPVSEYMAVDLADPVQKTQQTDTFEDDDTQEQYTPSTMLSNPVIMQALDDVFFDFLANVCSNLDAHDRFGVKIHHTLTALKVSRLAETGGFARFKVRIKSFTQAFMDEVERFSKQLPQLANVHRHIVQSYLLQQRYLCRFSEESKKFKSNGFLVWVVGARKTIHNEEVQWEFRDFVPDIVGPEPVESIRIGEHFTYKPRVYDPQSRDTSAVFHSPWLPYWLQWRGNILYGIPDINSQACEITVNASFKSISGNDITLERTFELRIIKE
;
A
#
# COMPACT_ATOMS: atom_id res chain seq x y z
N MET A 1 31.05 -13.36 -2.72
CA MET A 1 29.81 -14.12 -2.43
C MET A 1 29.67 -15.20 -3.50
N ASN A 2 29.25 -16.41 -3.15
CA ASN A 2 29.03 -17.49 -4.13
C ASN A 2 27.61 -17.36 -4.68
N LEU A 3 27.48 -16.80 -5.89
CA LEU A 3 26.18 -16.55 -6.53
C LEU A 3 25.43 -17.83 -6.96
N PRO A 4 26.09 -18.84 -7.57
CA PRO A 4 25.49 -20.16 -7.77
C PRO A 4 24.88 -20.74 -6.49
N LEU A 5 25.64 -20.78 -5.38
CA LEU A 5 25.15 -21.31 -4.10
C LEU A 5 23.91 -20.55 -3.59
N LEU A 6 23.86 -19.22 -3.75
CA LEU A 6 22.69 -18.42 -3.37
C LEU A 6 21.48 -18.71 -4.27
N PHE A 7 21.70 -18.95 -5.57
CA PHE A 7 20.65 -19.36 -6.51
C PHE A 7 20.09 -20.74 -6.14
N ASP A 8 20.95 -21.73 -5.91
CA ASP A 8 20.57 -23.08 -5.49
C ASP A 8 19.79 -23.04 -4.16
N THR A 9 20.22 -22.20 -3.22
CA THR A 9 19.53 -21.96 -1.95
C THR A 9 18.10 -21.43 -2.15
N VAL A 10 17.89 -20.52 -3.10
CA VAL A 10 16.55 -19.97 -3.41
C VAL A 10 15.64 -21.03 -4.03
N VAL A 11 16.18 -21.86 -4.94
CA VAL A 11 15.44 -22.99 -5.54
C VAL A 11 15.06 -24.02 -4.48
N LEU A 12 15.96 -24.33 -3.54
CA LEU A 12 15.70 -25.24 -2.43
C LEU A 12 14.56 -24.76 -1.53
N HIS A 13 14.61 -23.51 -1.03
CA HIS A 13 13.54 -22.94 -0.20
C HIS A 13 12.18 -22.92 -0.92
N ALA A 14 12.16 -22.63 -2.23
CA ALA A 14 10.93 -22.66 -3.02
C ALA A 14 10.36 -24.09 -3.19
N HIS A 15 11.23 -25.09 -3.35
CA HIS A 15 10.82 -26.50 -3.43
C HIS A 15 10.33 -27.03 -2.08
N GLU A 16 10.98 -26.65 -0.98
CA GLU A 16 10.54 -26.97 0.38
C GLU A 16 9.19 -26.34 0.72
N ALA A 17 8.98 -25.05 0.38
CA ALA A 17 7.69 -24.39 0.55
C ALA A 17 6.56 -25.16 -0.15
N LYS A 18 6.79 -25.62 -1.39
CA LYS A 18 5.85 -26.46 -2.14
C LYS A 18 5.59 -27.80 -1.46
N LYS A 19 6.63 -28.47 -0.94
CA LYS A 19 6.49 -29.75 -0.21
C LYS A 19 5.62 -29.56 1.05
N LEU A 20 5.93 -28.54 1.85
CA LEU A 20 5.23 -28.22 3.11
C LEU A 20 3.76 -27.87 2.87
N TYR A 21 3.48 -27.08 1.84
CA TYR A 21 2.12 -26.74 1.41
C TYR A 21 1.31 -27.98 1.02
N ILE A 22 1.90 -28.92 0.25
CA ILE A 22 1.24 -30.18 -0.14
C ILE A 22 0.98 -31.08 1.07
N SER A 23 1.84 -31.05 2.10
CA SER A 23 1.60 -31.74 3.38
C SER A 23 0.68 -31.00 4.37
N GLY A 24 0.11 -29.85 4.00
CA GLY A 24 -0.80 -29.08 4.84
C GLY A 24 -0.15 -28.19 5.91
N ASP A 25 1.18 -28.14 6.00
CA ASP A 25 1.90 -27.20 6.88
C ASP A 25 2.01 -25.83 6.19
N LEU A 26 0.90 -25.10 6.22
CA LEU A 26 0.79 -23.76 5.64
C LEU A 26 1.71 -22.74 6.33
N HIS A 27 2.04 -22.93 7.61
CA HIS A 27 2.88 -21.99 8.36
C HIS A 27 4.34 -22.08 7.90
N SER A 28 4.92 -23.29 7.91
CA SER A 28 6.29 -23.50 7.45
C SER A 28 6.43 -23.24 5.94
N ALA A 29 5.38 -23.54 5.15
CA ALA A 29 5.34 -23.19 3.73
C ALA A 29 5.42 -21.67 3.49
N CYS A 30 4.71 -20.86 4.28
CA CYS A 30 4.79 -19.40 4.22
C CYS A 30 6.18 -18.90 4.63
N LEU A 31 6.77 -19.46 5.68
CA LEU A 31 8.12 -19.10 6.15
C LEU A 31 9.17 -19.30 5.03
N ARG A 32 9.19 -20.50 4.44
CA ARG A 32 10.10 -20.86 3.33
C ARG A 32 9.88 -20.04 2.07
N THR A 33 8.63 -19.73 1.74
CA THR A 33 8.31 -18.80 0.64
C THR A 33 8.93 -17.41 0.87
N GLY A 34 8.89 -16.91 2.12
CA GLY A 34 9.52 -15.65 2.51
C GLY A 34 11.06 -15.67 2.52
N GLU A 35 11.70 -16.85 2.59
CA GLU A 35 13.16 -17.00 2.48
C GLU A 35 13.60 -17.08 1.02
N ALA A 36 12.90 -17.87 0.20
CA ALA A 36 13.10 -17.91 -1.26
C ALA A 36 12.98 -16.49 -1.86
N LEU A 37 11.94 -15.73 -1.48
CA LEU A 37 11.72 -14.36 -1.97
C LEU A 37 12.83 -13.38 -1.52
N ARG A 38 13.33 -13.51 -0.29
CA ARG A 38 14.46 -12.69 0.21
C ARG A 38 15.74 -12.96 -0.57
N GLY A 39 16.07 -14.23 -0.82
CA GLY A 39 17.24 -14.61 -1.61
C GLY A 39 17.11 -14.19 -3.08
N ALA A 40 15.94 -14.36 -3.69
CA ALA A 40 15.65 -13.92 -5.06
C ALA A 40 15.79 -12.39 -5.21
N THR A 41 15.34 -11.62 -4.21
CA THR A 41 15.50 -10.16 -4.20
C THR A 41 16.98 -9.77 -4.11
N ALA A 42 17.77 -10.45 -3.26
CA ALA A 42 19.21 -10.19 -3.16
C ALA A 42 19.98 -10.56 -4.45
N LEU A 43 19.62 -11.67 -5.10
CA LEU A 43 20.17 -12.04 -6.40
C LEU A 43 19.87 -10.99 -7.47
N LEU A 44 18.62 -10.54 -7.58
CA LEU A 44 18.23 -9.50 -8.54
C LEU A 44 18.98 -8.19 -8.31
N GLU A 45 19.19 -7.76 -7.06
CA GLU A 45 19.92 -6.54 -6.74
C GLU A 45 21.41 -6.63 -7.15
N ILE A 46 22.07 -7.76 -6.87
CA ILE A 46 23.48 -7.99 -7.22
C ILE A 46 23.65 -8.12 -8.75
N LEU A 47 22.75 -8.83 -9.44
CA LEU A 47 22.82 -9.03 -10.89
C LEU A 47 22.45 -7.77 -11.69
N SER A 48 21.64 -6.87 -11.14
CA SER A 48 21.25 -5.63 -11.82
C SER A 48 22.34 -4.55 -11.82
N ASN A 49 23.28 -4.60 -10.86
CA ASN A 49 24.31 -3.56 -10.69
C ASN A 49 25.70 -4.17 -10.44
N PRO A 50 26.28 -4.95 -11.38
CA PRO A 50 27.56 -5.65 -11.18
C PRO A 50 28.75 -4.71 -10.91
N SER A 51 28.63 -3.42 -11.26
CA SER A 51 29.65 -2.39 -11.05
C SER A 51 29.60 -1.72 -9.67
N ILE A 52 28.61 -2.05 -8.83
CA ILE A 52 28.36 -1.39 -7.54
C ILE A 52 28.45 -2.45 -6.43
N LEU A 53 29.11 -2.10 -5.31
CA LEU A 53 29.14 -2.97 -4.13
C LEU A 53 27.70 -3.17 -3.60
N PRO A 54 27.22 -4.43 -3.45
CA PRO A 54 25.88 -4.69 -2.92
C PRO A 54 25.70 -4.08 -1.53
N SER A 55 24.48 -3.63 -1.21
CA SER A 55 24.25 -2.99 0.09
C SER A 55 24.52 -3.97 1.25
N THR A 56 24.87 -3.43 2.41
CA THR A 56 25.06 -4.24 3.63
C THR A 56 23.80 -5.06 3.97
N GLN A 57 22.62 -4.54 3.67
CA GLN A 57 21.35 -5.24 3.81
C GLN A 57 21.20 -6.39 2.79
N THR A 58 21.61 -6.20 1.54
CA THR A 58 21.66 -7.24 0.50
C THR A 58 22.55 -8.39 0.91
N LEU A 59 23.76 -8.07 1.41
CA LEU A 59 24.73 -9.06 1.88
C LEU A 59 24.22 -9.83 3.10
N HIS A 60 23.59 -9.15 4.05
CA HIS A 60 22.97 -9.77 5.22
C HIS A 60 21.79 -10.68 4.85
N ASN A 61 20.90 -10.24 3.95
CA ASN A 61 19.77 -11.03 3.46
C ASN A 61 20.23 -12.32 2.78
N ALA A 62 21.23 -12.24 1.89
CA ALA A 62 21.81 -13.41 1.23
C ALA A 62 22.46 -14.37 2.24
N ALA A 63 23.25 -13.86 3.19
CA ALA A 63 23.88 -14.67 4.23
C ALA A 63 22.85 -15.39 5.12
N ALA A 64 21.77 -14.70 5.52
CA ALA A 64 20.71 -15.28 6.32
C ALA A 64 19.93 -16.40 5.58
N VAL A 65 19.69 -16.22 4.29
CA VAL A 65 18.98 -17.22 3.45
C VAL A 65 19.81 -18.49 3.26
N THR A 66 21.14 -18.36 3.04
CA THR A 66 22.06 -19.52 3.01
C THR A 66 22.20 -20.16 4.39
N ALA A 67 22.29 -19.39 5.48
CA ALA A 67 22.36 -19.93 6.84
C ALA A 67 21.11 -20.75 7.21
N SER A 68 19.91 -20.30 6.83
CA SER A 68 18.65 -21.04 7.07
C SER A 68 18.60 -22.38 6.35
N ALA A 69 19.09 -22.45 5.10
CA ALA A 69 19.17 -23.71 4.36
C ALA A 69 20.21 -24.67 4.98
N VAL A 70 21.37 -24.18 5.41
CA VAL A 70 22.39 -24.99 6.11
C VAL A 70 21.85 -25.52 7.44
N ALA A 71 21.15 -24.69 8.22
CA ALA A 71 20.52 -25.11 9.47
C ALA A 71 19.45 -26.19 9.23
N TYR A 72 18.64 -26.07 8.18
CA TYR A 72 17.64 -27.09 7.84
C TYR A 72 18.27 -28.41 7.39
N ALA A 73 19.29 -28.37 6.53
CA ALA A 73 20.02 -29.55 6.09
C ALA A 73 20.72 -30.29 7.25
N ALA A 74 21.02 -29.59 8.35
CA ALA A 74 21.56 -30.18 9.58
C ALA A 74 20.48 -30.77 10.51
N THR A 75 19.18 -30.59 10.22
CA THR A 75 18.07 -31.08 11.08
C THR A 75 17.73 -32.54 10.75
N PRO A 76 17.81 -33.49 11.70
CA PRO A 76 17.42 -34.88 11.44
C PRO A 76 15.91 -35.00 11.17
N GLN A 77 15.53 -35.45 9.96
CA GLN A 77 14.12 -35.69 9.64
C GLN A 77 13.64 -37.00 10.28
N HIS A 78 13.05 -36.90 11.48
CA HIS A 78 12.36 -38.02 12.14
C HIS A 78 11.14 -38.46 11.32
N THR A 79 11.28 -39.54 10.56
CA THR A 79 10.16 -40.23 9.91
C THR A 79 9.44 -41.12 10.93
N SER A 80 8.33 -40.64 11.49
CA SER A 80 7.49 -41.40 12.44
C SER A 80 6.18 -41.84 11.78
N SER A 81 6.07 -43.14 11.47
CA SER A 81 4.79 -43.79 11.14
C SER A 81 3.92 -43.94 12.40
N GLN A 82 2.61 -43.71 12.28
CA GLN A 82 1.67 -43.78 13.40
C GLN A 82 1.23 -45.21 13.75
N GLN A 83 1.23 -45.56 15.04
CA GLN A 83 0.15 -46.30 15.73
C GLN A 83 0.25 -46.02 17.26
N PRO A 84 -0.80 -46.32 18.08
CA PRO A 84 -1.14 -45.43 19.21
C PRO A 84 -0.94 -45.98 20.65
N LEU A 85 -1.29 -45.09 21.61
CA LEU A 85 -1.82 -45.33 22.97
C LEU A 85 -0.87 -45.36 24.22
N VAL A 86 -1.35 -44.71 25.29
CA VAL A 86 -1.07 -44.86 26.75
C VAL A 86 0.04 -44.01 27.45
N SER A 87 -0.47 -42.97 28.15
CA SER A 87 -0.15 -42.45 29.52
C SER A 87 1.20 -41.85 29.99
N THR A 88 1.11 -40.57 30.39
CA THR A 88 1.65 -39.96 31.65
C THR A 88 3.19 -39.86 31.81
N PRO A 89 3.78 -39.25 32.89
CA PRO A 89 4.33 -37.89 32.75
C PRO A 89 5.72 -37.65 33.40
N THR A 90 6.09 -36.36 33.56
CA THR A 90 7.02 -35.78 34.59
C THR A 90 8.44 -35.40 34.11
N ALA A 91 9.01 -34.42 34.85
CA ALA A 91 10.43 -34.04 34.99
C ALA A 91 11.10 -33.16 33.91
N TYR A 92 11.30 -31.88 34.27
CA TYR A 92 12.53 -31.16 33.94
C TYR A 92 13.73 -31.80 34.69
N PRO A 93 14.96 -31.62 34.18
CA PRO A 93 15.90 -30.82 34.96
C PRO A 93 16.65 -29.74 34.14
N SER A 94 17.26 -28.80 34.87
CA SER A 94 18.05 -27.66 34.40
C SER A 94 19.57 -27.98 34.31
N HIS A 95 20.43 -26.95 34.22
CA HIS A 95 21.90 -26.95 34.45
C HIS A 95 22.79 -27.43 33.26
N LEU A 96 23.94 -26.82 32.90
CA LEU A 96 24.76 -25.66 33.40
C LEU A 96 25.61 -25.03 32.23
N LEU A 97 26.11 -23.80 32.42
CA LEU A 97 27.46 -23.21 32.12
C LEU A 97 28.30 -23.65 30.87
N SER A 98 29.21 -22.87 30.25
CA SER A 98 29.62 -21.44 30.31
C SER A 98 30.79 -21.16 29.33
N THR A 99 31.07 -19.87 29.04
CA THR A 99 32.42 -19.28 28.72
C THR A 99 33.18 -19.76 27.45
N SER A 100 34.12 -19.04 26.81
CA SER A 100 34.61 -17.63 26.93
C SER A 100 35.55 -17.27 25.75
N LEU A 101 35.76 -15.95 25.52
CA LEU A 101 36.93 -15.30 24.86
C LEU A 101 37.22 -15.72 23.40
N TYR A 102 37.70 -14.89 22.46
CA TYR A 102 38.58 -13.70 22.46
C TYR A 102 38.03 -12.65 21.44
N HIS A 103 38.52 -11.42 21.25
CA HIS A 103 39.24 -10.40 22.04
C HIS A 103 39.45 -9.21 21.07
N GLN A 104 39.46 -7.95 21.54
CA GLN A 104 39.77 -6.77 20.71
C GLN A 104 41.30 -6.54 20.59
N PRO A 105 41.75 -5.67 19.69
CA PRO A 105 42.15 -4.29 20.08
C PRO A 105 41.17 -3.24 19.48
N ALA A 106 40.85 -2.09 20.11
CA ALA A 106 41.70 -1.02 20.68
C ALA A 106 42.58 -0.38 19.58
N SER A 107 42.59 0.94 19.34
CA SER A 107 42.59 2.13 20.23
C SER A 107 42.13 3.38 19.41
N THR A 108 41.87 4.63 19.84
CA THR A 108 41.84 5.45 21.09
C THR A 108 41.34 6.85 20.67
N ASP A 109 40.73 7.77 21.45
CA ASP A 109 40.04 7.78 22.77
C ASP A 109 39.48 9.22 23.03
N VAL A 110 38.89 9.50 24.20
CA VAL A 110 38.89 10.80 24.94
C VAL A 110 38.00 11.96 24.37
N TYR A 111 37.25 12.78 25.14
CA TYR A 111 37.22 13.14 26.59
C TYR A 111 35.77 13.41 27.11
N SER A 112 35.52 13.17 28.42
CA SER A 112 34.73 13.96 29.43
C SER A 112 33.37 14.67 29.11
N THR A 113 32.39 14.87 30.02
CA THR A 113 32.11 14.46 31.43
C THR A 113 30.65 14.79 31.80
N ASN A 114 30.03 14.05 32.74
CA ASN A 114 28.79 14.45 33.46
C ASN A 114 29.11 15.23 34.76
N PRO A 115 28.11 15.94 35.35
CA PRO A 115 27.70 15.56 36.72
C PRO A 115 26.21 15.75 37.11
N ALA A 116 25.76 14.89 38.02
CA ALA A 116 24.76 15.08 39.11
C ALA A 116 23.24 15.34 38.87
N LEU A 117 22.44 14.56 39.62
CA LEU A 117 21.04 14.72 40.06
C LEU A 117 21.05 15.04 41.59
N PRO A 118 19.96 14.98 42.43
CA PRO A 118 18.51 14.73 42.24
C PRO A 118 17.67 15.80 43.03
N PRO A 119 16.55 15.54 43.75
CA PRO A 119 15.42 14.59 43.60
C PRO A 119 14.01 15.27 43.64
N ASN A 120 12.93 14.54 43.29
CA ASN A 120 11.82 14.25 44.22
C ASN A 120 10.74 13.29 43.66
N GLU A 121 9.97 12.73 44.60
CA GLU A 121 8.98 11.63 44.56
C GLU A 121 7.57 12.04 44.05
N PRO A 122 6.53 11.14 43.99
CA PRO A 122 6.47 9.73 44.41
C PRO A 122 5.95 8.69 43.38
N VAL A 123 6.01 7.42 43.78
CA VAL A 123 5.36 6.25 43.14
C VAL A 123 3.96 6.05 43.73
N SER A 124 3.03 5.43 42.98
CA SER A 124 1.76 4.91 43.51
C SER A 124 1.68 3.40 43.33
N GLU A 125 1.47 2.68 44.43
CA GLU A 125 1.13 1.26 44.44
C GLU A 125 -0.36 1.06 44.10
N TYR A 126 -0.71 -0.04 43.42
CA TYR A 126 -2.06 -0.64 43.54
C TYR A 126 -2.00 -2.17 43.40
N MET A 127 -2.05 -2.83 44.56
CA MET A 127 -2.60 -4.16 44.87
C MET A 127 -2.79 -5.18 43.73
N ALA A 128 -2.07 -6.30 43.83
CA ALA A 128 -2.50 -7.58 43.24
C ALA A 128 -3.48 -8.29 44.19
N VAL A 129 -4.43 -9.05 43.64
CA VAL A 129 -5.29 -10.00 44.38
C VAL A 129 -5.42 -11.28 43.58
N ASP A 130 -4.76 -12.35 44.04
CA ASP A 130 -5.04 -13.72 43.62
C ASP A 130 -6.17 -14.32 44.48
N LEU A 131 -7.11 -15.03 43.86
CA LEU A 131 -8.00 -15.99 44.51
C LEU A 131 -8.63 -16.90 43.43
N ALA A 132 -8.66 -18.22 43.69
CA ALA A 132 -8.97 -19.23 42.69
C ALA A 132 -10.38 -19.85 42.82
N ASP A 133 -10.85 -20.39 41.70
CA ASP A 133 -11.77 -21.52 41.45
C ASP A 133 -12.34 -22.33 42.65
N PRO A 134 -13.56 -22.96 42.55
CA PRO A 134 -13.93 -23.74 41.36
C PRO A 134 -15.42 -23.83 40.91
N VAL A 135 -15.57 -24.06 39.60
CA VAL A 135 -16.53 -24.99 38.94
C VAL A 135 -18.04 -24.88 39.22
N GLN A 136 -18.80 -24.61 38.14
CA GLN A 136 -19.96 -25.45 37.78
C GLN A 136 -20.11 -25.55 36.25
N LYS A 137 -20.35 -26.77 35.74
CA LYS A 137 -20.70 -27.02 34.34
C LYS A 137 -22.21 -27.18 34.23
N THR A 138 -22.86 -26.32 33.46
CA THR A 138 -24.23 -26.54 32.98
C THR A 138 -24.21 -26.63 31.46
N GLN A 139 -24.72 -27.73 30.92
CA GLN A 139 -24.95 -27.85 29.48
C GLN A 139 -26.26 -27.17 29.15
N GLN A 140 -26.23 -26.13 28.31
CA GLN A 140 -27.39 -25.68 27.55
C GLN A 140 -27.11 -25.86 26.07
N THR A 141 -28.08 -26.43 25.37
CA THR A 141 -28.03 -26.73 23.94
C THR A 141 -28.68 -25.59 23.18
N ASP A 142 -27.90 -24.56 22.87
CA ASP A 142 -28.36 -23.51 21.96
C ASP A 142 -28.35 -24.04 20.52
N THR A 143 -29.55 -24.17 19.96
CA THR A 143 -29.75 -24.29 18.52
C THR A 143 -29.42 -22.96 17.87
N PHE A 144 -28.25 -22.88 17.24
CA PHE A 144 -27.91 -21.73 16.40
C PHE A 144 -28.79 -21.75 15.14
N GLU A 145 -29.60 -20.71 14.99
CA GLU A 145 -30.31 -20.39 13.75
C GLU A 145 -29.30 -19.72 12.80
N ASP A 146 -29.05 -20.31 11.62
CA ASP A 146 -28.02 -19.86 10.70
C ASP A 146 -28.45 -18.60 9.91
N ASP A 147 -27.78 -17.49 10.23
CA ASP A 147 -27.20 -16.52 9.29
C ASP A 147 -28.04 -15.99 8.10
N ASP A 148 -29.17 -15.33 8.39
CA ASP A 148 -29.95 -14.55 7.39
C ASP A 148 -29.80 -13.01 7.60
N THR A 149 -28.74 -12.57 8.30
CA THR A 149 -28.54 -11.14 8.68
C THR A 149 -27.22 -10.50 8.25
N GLN A 150 -26.23 -11.27 7.79
CA GLN A 150 -24.93 -10.69 7.38
C GLN A 150 -24.97 -9.92 6.04
N GLU A 151 -25.84 -10.28 5.09
CA GLU A 151 -25.90 -9.59 3.78
C GLU A 151 -26.30 -8.11 3.87
N GLN A 152 -27.06 -7.73 4.91
CA GLN A 152 -27.57 -6.37 5.07
C GLN A 152 -26.45 -5.34 5.32
N TYR A 153 -25.29 -5.77 5.85
CA TYR A 153 -24.19 -4.91 6.27
C TYR A 153 -22.88 -5.12 5.49
N THR A 154 -23.00 -5.62 4.25
CA THR A 154 -21.84 -5.65 3.33
C THR A 154 -21.47 -4.22 2.89
N PRO A 155 -20.20 -3.95 2.51
CA PRO A 155 -19.82 -2.64 1.96
C PRO A 155 -20.57 -2.30 0.68
N SER A 156 -20.91 -3.29 -0.15
CA SER A 156 -21.68 -3.10 -1.38
C SER A 156 -23.11 -2.62 -1.07
N THR A 157 -23.79 -3.27 -0.12
CA THR A 157 -25.15 -2.90 0.33
C THR A 157 -25.14 -1.49 0.93
N MET A 158 -24.20 -1.23 1.85
CA MET A 158 -24.16 0.00 2.64
C MET A 158 -23.71 1.23 1.83
N LEU A 159 -22.72 1.09 0.94
CA LEU A 159 -22.24 2.19 0.09
C LEU A 159 -23.11 2.41 -1.17
N SER A 160 -24.06 1.52 -1.44
CA SER A 160 -25.14 1.78 -2.43
C SER A 160 -26.26 2.66 -1.86
N ASN A 161 -26.30 2.90 -0.54
CA ASN A 161 -27.30 3.75 0.09
C ASN A 161 -26.85 5.24 0.04
N PRO A 162 -27.57 6.12 -0.68
CA PRO A 162 -27.15 7.51 -0.85
C PRO A 162 -27.17 8.31 0.45
N VAL A 163 -28.01 7.94 1.43
CA VAL A 163 -28.08 8.63 2.74
C VAL A 163 -26.85 8.31 3.60
N ILE A 164 -26.31 7.09 3.48
CA ILE A 164 -25.08 6.67 4.17
C ILE A 164 -23.86 7.27 3.47
N MET A 165 -23.84 7.30 2.13
CA MET A 165 -22.78 7.93 1.35
C MET A 165 -22.69 9.44 1.64
N GLN A 166 -23.80 10.18 1.59
CA GLN A 166 -23.80 11.62 1.90
C GLN A 166 -23.30 11.88 3.32
N ALA A 167 -23.80 11.14 4.31
CA ALA A 167 -23.38 11.31 5.70
C ALA A 167 -21.90 10.93 5.94
N LEU A 168 -21.31 10.07 5.11
CA LEU A 168 -19.88 9.81 5.12
C LEU A 168 -19.08 10.91 4.41
N ASP A 169 -19.57 11.44 3.29
CA ASP A 169 -18.95 12.55 2.56
C ASP A 169 -18.92 13.83 3.39
N ASP A 170 -20.01 14.17 4.10
CA ASP A 170 -20.08 15.31 5.01
C ASP A 170 -18.97 15.23 6.09
N VAL A 171 -18.91 14.10 6.81
CA VAL A 171 -17.90 13.83 7.86
C VAL A 171 -16.48 13.77 7.26
N PHE A 172 -16.33 13.30 6.02
CA PHE A 172 -15.04 13.20 5.33
C PHE A 172 -14.48 14.55 4.91
N PHE A 173 -15.30 15.48 4.44
CA PHE A 173 -14.83 16.83 4.11
C PHE A 173 -14.46 17.64 5.36
N ASP A 174 -15.26 17.55 6.43
CA ASP A 174 -14.91 18.15 7.73
C ASP A 174 -13.61 17.55 8.29
N PHE A 175 -13.45 16.23 8.23
CA PHE A 175 -12.22 15.56 8.62
C PHE A 175 -11.02 16.00 7.76
N LEU A 176 -11.17 16.09 6.43
CA LEU A 176 -10.12 16.58 5.54
C LEU A 176 -9.75 18.04 5.80
N ALA A 177 -10.72 18.91 6.09
CA ALA A 177 -10.48 20.31 6.42
C ALA A 177 -9.71 20.45 7.74
N ASN A 178 -10.06 19.66 8.75
CA ASN A 178 -9.33 19.60 10.02
C ASN A 178 -7.90 19.06 9.83
N VAL A 179 -7.73 17.98 9.07
CA VAL A 179 -6.40 17.40 8.77
C VAL A 179 -5.53 18.36 7.94
N CYS A 180 -6.08 19.09 6.96
CA CYS A 180 -5.30 20.04 6.15
C CYS A 180 -4.96 21.32 6.94
N SER A 181 -5.83 21.74 7.86
CA SER A 181 -5.55 22.85 8.79
C SER A 181 -4.48 22.49 9.82
N ASN A 182 -4.48 21.25 10.34
CA ASN A 182 -3.53 20.79 11.34
C ASN A 182 -2.45 19.87 10.74
N LEU A 183 -1.31 20.46 10.37
CA LEU A 183 -0.11 19.74 9.93
C LEU A 183 0.54 18.84 11.01
N ASP A 184 0.04 18.88 12.25
CA ASP A 184 0.39 18.01 13.36
C ASP A 184 -0.81 17.18 13.86
N ALA A 185 -1.76 16.86 12.97
CA ALA A 185 -2.83 15.92 13.26
C ALA A 185 -2.29 14.49 13.50
N HIS A 186 -2.82 13.83 14.53
CA HIS A 186 -2.47 12.48 14.98
C HIS A 186 -3.72 11.61 15.07
N ASP A 187 -3.57 10.28 14.99
CA ASP A 187 -4.65 9.33 15.35
C ASP A 187 -4.75 9.12 16.87
N ARG A 188 -5.75 8.36 17.33
CA ARG A 188 -5.96 8.04 18.76
C ARG A 188 -4.80 7.33 19.46
N PHE A 189 -3.81 6.81 18.71
CA PHE A 189 -2.62 6.16 19.23
C PHE A 189 -1.39 7.09 19.25
N GLY A 190 -1.57 8.39 18.95
CA GLY A 190 -0.48 9.34 18.85
C GLY A 190 0.40 9.14 17.60
N VAL A 191 -0.12 8.49 16.54
CA VAL A 191 0.62 8.32 15.28
C VAL A 191 0.24 9.45 14.31
N LYS A 192 1.22 10.30 13.99
CA LYS A 192 1.02 11.46 13.11
C LYS A 192 0.45 11.06 11.74
N ILE A 193 -0.66 11.67 11.35
CA ILE A 193 -1.37 11.43 10.09
C ILE A 193 -0.51 11.92 8.91
N HIS A 194 0.01 13.14 9.00
CA HIS A 194 0.91 13.68 7.98
C HIS A 194 2.24 12.91 7.93
N HIS A 195 2.70 12.62 6.73
CA HIS A 195 4.09 12.29 6.49
C HIS A 195 4.94 13.55 6.58
N THR A 196 6.17 13.44 7.10
CA THR A 196 7.06 14.57 7.41
C THR A 196 7.20 15.54 6.24
N LEU A 197 6.63 16.74 6.39
CA LEU A 197 6.88 17.88 5.52
C LEU A 197 8.18 18.56 5.95
N THR A 198 9.02 18.95 4.99
CA THR A 198 10.15 19.84 5.26
C THR A 198 9.64 21.28 5.42
N ALA A 199 10.28 22.10 6.26
CA ALA A 199 9.84 23.48 6.51
C ALA A 199 9.67 24.31 5.21
N LEU A 200 10.56 24.12 4.23
CA LEU A 200 10.47 24.74 2.90
C LEU A 200 9.17 24.38 2.14
N LYS A 201 8.60 23.20 2.38
CA LYS A 201 7.29 22.82 1.84
C LYS A 201 6.17 23.50 2.61
N VAL A 202 6.27 23.59 3.94
CA VAL A 202 5.27 24.28 4.79
C VAL A 202 5.13 25.76 4.40
N SER A 203 6.25 26.46 4.13
CA SER A 203 6.21 27.84 3.62
C SER A 203 5.50 27.93 2.26
N ARG A 204 5.90 27.08 1.29
CA ARG A 204 5.28 27.04 -0.04
C ARG A 204 3.80 26.67 -0.04
N LEU A 205 3.34 25.85 0.91
CA LEU A 205 1.91 25.54 1.11
C LEU A 205 1.07 26.78 1.46
N ALA A 206 1.67 27.81 2.07
CA ALA A 206 1.02 29.08 2.38
C ALA A 206 1.20 30.15 1.28
N GLU A 207 2.31 30.09 0.54
CA GLU A 207 2.65 31.07 -0.53
C GLU A 207 1.87 30.83 -1.84
N THR A 208 1.56 29.57 -2.20
CA THR A 208 0.90 29.28 -3.48
C THR A 208 -0.63 29.32 -3.36
N GLY A 209 -1.29 30.27 -4.04
CA GLY A 209 -2.75 30.28 -4.26
C GLY A 209 -3.30 29.17 -5.17
N GLY A 210 -2.53 28.09 -5.37
CA GLY A 210 -2.89 26.90 -6.13
C GLY A 210 -3.11 25.69 -5.22
N PHE A 211 -3.33 24.52 -5.82
CA PHE A 211 -3.54 23.29 -5.05
C PHE A 211 -2.24 22.74 -4.46
N ALA A 212 -2.16 22.80 -3.14
CA ALA A 212 -1.22 22.08 -2.32
C ALA A 212 -1.40 20.55 -2.44
N ARG A 213 -0.32 19.80 -2.19
CA ARG A 213 -0.30 18.33 -2.18
C ARG A 213 0.17 17.82 -0.82
N PHE A 214 -0.78 17.40 0.02
CA PHE A 214 -0.53 16.83 1.35
C PHE A 214 -0.27 15.32 1.22
N LYS A 215 0.69 14.78 1.98
CA LYS A 215 0.98 13.33 2.03
C LYS A 215 0.52 12.76 3.36
N VAL A 216 -0.57 11.99 3.36
CA VAL A 216 -1.13 11.36 4.57
C VAL A 216 -0.78 9.88 4.63
N ARG A 217 -0.38 9.37 5.80
CA ARG A 217 -0.04 7.95 5.99
C ARG A 217 -1.32 7.14 6.06
N ILE A 218 -1.46 6.12 5.20
CA ILE A 218 -2.73 5.38 5.05
C ILE A 218 -3.24 4.86 6.40
N LYS A 219 -2.37 4.22 7.21
CA LYS A 219 -2.78 3.59 8.47
C LYS A 219 -3.41 4.58 9.47
N SER A 220 -2.72 5.67 9.80
CA SER A 220 -3.19 6.65 10.79
C SER A 220 -4.29 7.55 10.22
N PHE A 221 -4.29 7.84 8.92
CA PHE A 221 -5.41 8.54 8.26
C PHE A 221 -6.70 7.71 8.34
N THR A 222 -6.66 6.43 7.96
CA THR A 222 -7.82 5.52 8.08
C THR A 222 -8.23 5.32 9.53
N GLN A 223 -7.30 5.26 10.49
CA GLN A 223 -7.64 5.15 11.90
C GLN A 223 -8.38 6.39 12.41
N ALA A 224 -7.81 7.58 12.22
CA ALA A 224 -8.43 8.83 12.65
C ALA A 224 -9.79 9.08 11.97
N PHE A 225 -9.98 8.69 10.71
CA PHE A 225 -11.28 8.80 10.07
C PHE A 225 -12.31 7.81 10.64
N MET A 226 -11.92 6.57 10.97
CA MET A 226 -12.81 5.65 11.71
C MET A 226 -13.20 6.20 13.09
N ASP A 227 -12.25 6.84 13.80
CA ASP A 227 -12.49 7.46 15.10
C ASP A 227 -13.48 8.63 15.00
N GLU A 228 -13.45 9.38 13.90
CA GLU A 228 -14.37 10.48 13.61
C GLU A 228 -15.77 9.96 13.21
N VAL A 229 -15.86 8.92 12.36
CA VAL A 229 -17.14 8.25 12.05
C VAL A 229 -17.78 7.66 13.32
N GLU A 230 -16.99 7.12 14.26
CA GLU A 230 -17.47 6.63 15.56
C GLU A 230 -17.89 7.76 16.53
N ARG A 231 -17.43 8.99 16.32
CA ARG A 231 -17.96 10.18 17.00
C ARG A 231 -19.30 10.58 16.41
N PHE A 232 -19.38 10.68 15.08
CA PHE A 232 -20.58 11.17 14.39
C PHE A 232 -21.74 10.17 14.38
N SER A 233 -21.51 8.85 14.44
CA SER A 233 -22.59 7.85 14.51
C SER A 233 -23.48 7.97 15.76
N LYS A 234 -23.00 8.66 16.81
CA LYS A 234 -23.76 9.00 18.02
C LYS A 234 -24.72 10.19 17.81
N GLN A 235 -24.60 10.89 16.68
CA GLN A 235 -25.41 12.05 16.29
C GLN A 235 -26.20 11.79 14.99
N LEU A 236 -25.66 10.94 14.11
CA LEU A 236 -26.20 10.58 12.79
C LEU A 236 -26.58 9.09 12.78
N PRO A 237 -27.84 8.72 13.07
CA PRO A 237 -28.26 7.32 13.20
C PRO A 237 -27.98 6.45 11.96
N GLN A 238 -27.94 7.06 10.76
CA GLN A 238 -27.59 6.38 9.51
C GLN A 238 -26.14 5.83 9.49
N LEU A 239 -25.25 6.35 10.34
CA LEU A 239 -23.88 5.86 10.49
C LEU A 239 -23.71 4.79 11.59
N ALA A 240 -24.77 4.44 12.34
CA ALA A 240 -24.67 3.51 13.48
C ALA A 240 -24.09 2.13 13.09
N ASN A 241 -24.42 1.63 11.90
CA ASN A 241 -23.97 0.33 11.38
C ASN A 241 -22.75 0.45 10.44
N VAL A 242 -22.10 1.62 10.37
CA VAL A 242 -20.95 1.85 9.49
C VAL A 242 -19.66 1.40 10.17
N HIS A 243 -19.39 0.10 10.05
CA HIS A 243 -18.22 -0.55 10.63
C HIS A 243 -16.95 -0.40 9.76
N ARG A 244 -15.81 -0.81 10.33
CA ARG A 244 -14.45 -0.68 9.79
C ARG A 244 -14.28 -1.10 8.32
N HIS A 245 -14.90 -2.20 7.88
CA HIS A 245 -14.79 -2.68 6.50
C HIS A 245 -15.54 -1.78 5.50
N ILE A 246 -16.66 -1.18 5.91
CA ILE A 246 -17.42 -0.20 5.13
C ILE A 246 -16.60 1.09 4.98
N VAL A 247 -16.05 1.62 6.08
CA VAL A 247 -15.17 2.79 6.07
C VAL A 247 -13.92 2.58 5.20
N GLN A 248 -13.32 1.39 5.25
CA GLN A 248 -12.18 1.04 4.40
C GLN A 248 -12.55 0.99 2.91
N SER A 249 -13.69 0.40 2.55
CA SER A 249 -14.17 0.38 1.15
C SER A 249 -14.52 1.79 0.64
N TYR A 250 -15.16 2.62 1.47
CA TYR A 250 -15.46 4.03 1.17
C TYR A 250 -14.18 4.82 0.86
N LEU A 251 -13.16 4.74 1.73
CA LEU A 251 -11.87 5.41 1.50
C LEU A 251 -11.11 4.88 0.27
N LEU A 252 -11.42 3.67 -0.21
CA LEU A 252 -10.89 3.10 -1.46
C LEU A 252 -11.71 3.50 -2.70
N GLN A 253 -12.82 4.24 -2.55
CA GLN A 253 -13.60 4.82 -3.64
C GLN A 253 -13.41 6.35 -3.73
N GLN A 254 -12.92 6.98 -2.66
CA GLN A 254 -12.83 8.43 -2.54
C GLN A 254 -11.87 9.09 -3.55
N ARG A 255 -12.46 9.89 -4.45
CA ARG A 255 -11.77 10.59 -5.55
C ARG A 255 -10.76 11.62 -5.06
N TYR A 256 -10.92 12.15 -3.85
CA TYR A 256 -9.99 13.12 -3.25
C TYR A 256 -8.70 12.49 -2.68
N LEU A 257 -8.57 11.15 -2.75
CA LEU A 257 -7.43 10.38 -2.25
C LEU A 257 -6.66 9.73 -3.42
N CYS A 258 -5.59 10.38 -3.87
CA CYS A 258 -4.73 9.83 -4.91
C CYS A 258 -3.86 8.70 -4.33
N ARG A 259 -4.05 7.46 -4.81
CA ARG A 259 -3.39 6.25 -4.30
C ARG A 259 -2.18 5.84 -5.12
N PHE A 260 -2.29 6.00 -6.43
CA PHE A 260 -1.25 5.70 -7.41
C PHE A 260 -0.71 6.99 -8.04
N SER A 261 0.58 7.01 -8.34
CA SER A 261 1.17 8.03 -9.20
C SER A 261 0.82 7.77 -10.67
N GLU A 262 1.12 8.73 -11.55
CA GLU A 262 0.84 8.60 -12.97
C GLU A 262 1.47 7.33 -13.56
N GLU A 263 2.65 6.92 -13.11
CA GLU A 263 3.37 5.70 -13.52
C GLU A 263 2.85 4.41 -12.84
N SER A 264 1.60 4.40 -12.38
CA SER A 264 0.93 3.31 -11.67
C SER A 264 1.68 2.80 -10.42
N LYS A 265 2.45 3.65 -9.74
CA LYS A 265 3.18 3.26 -8.51
C LYS A 265 2.43 3.75 -7.28
N LYS A 266 2.13 2.87 -6.32
CA LYS A 266 1.57 3.26 -5.02
C LYS A 266 2.51 4.28 -4.36
N PHE A 267 1.98 5.42 -3.92
CA PHE A 267 2.82 6.43 -3.28
C PHE A 267 3.48 5.89 -2.00
N LYS A 268 4.80 6.04 -1.95
CA LYS A 268 5.63 5.78 -0.76
C LYS A 268 6.34 7.06 -0.32
N SER A 269 6.67 7.13 0.96
CA SER A 269 7.48 8.20 1.54
C SER A 269 8.19 7.67 2.79
N ASN A 270 9.52 7.65 2.75
CA ASN A 270 10.41 6.99 3.73
C ASN A 270 9.92 5.58 4.15
N GLY A 271 9.66 4.72 3.16
CA GLY A 271 9.18 3.34 3.37
C GLY A 271 7.66 3.20 3.59
N PHE A 272 7.01 4.18 4.22
CA PHE A 272 5.56 4.16 4.48
C PHE A 272 4.73 4.35 3.21
N LEU A 273 3.62 3.63 3.10
CA LEU A 273 2.58 3.91 2.12
C LEU A 273 1.81 5.18 2.52
N VAL A 274 1.55 6.05 1.54
CA VAL A 274 0.81 7.30 1.73
C VAL A 274 -0.26 7.46 0.65
N TRP A 275 -1.28 8.27 0.93
CA TRP A 275 -2.13 8.87 -0.08
C TRP A 275 -1.73 10.33 -0.28
N VAL A 276 -2.05 10.90 -1.45
CA VAL A 276 -1.90 12.33 -1.71
C VAL A 276 -3.28 12.98 -1.75
N VAL A 277 -3.49 13.97 -0.89
CA VAL A 277 -4.66 14.86 -0.91
C VAL A 277 -4.26 16.12 -1.66
N GLY A 278 -5.07 16.54 -2.62
CA GLY A 278 -4.96 17.85 -3.25
C GLY A 278 -5.95 18.80 -2.58
N ALA A 279 -5.49 19.93 -2.05
CA ALA A 279 -6.38 20.93 -1.46
C ALA A 279 -5.82 22.34 -1.67
N ARG A 280 -6.67 23.37 -1.64
CA ARG A 280 -6.26 24.76 -1.49
C ARG A 280 -7.09 25.45 -0.42
N LYS A 281 -6.46 26.40 0.28
CA LYS A 281 -7.15 27.29 1.21
C LYS A 281 -7.76 28.43 0.42
N THR A 282 -9.07 28.60 0.50
CA THR A 282 -9.80 29.74 -0.05
C THR A 282 -10.22 30.68 1.08
N ILE A 283 -10.50 31.94 0.72
CA ILE A 283 -11.12 32.91 1.62
C ILE A 283 -12.40 33.38 0.93
N HIS A 284 -13.53 33.20 1.58
CA HIS A 284 -14.85 33.55 1.04
C HIS A 284 -15.65 34.26 2.14
N ASN A 285 -16.08 35.50 1.89
CA ASN A 285 -16.75 36.35 2.88
C ASN A 285 -15.97 36.43 4.22
N GLU A 286 -14.65 36.64 4.15
CA GLU A 286 -13.70 36.65 5.28
C GLU A 286 -13.49 35.31 5.99
N GLU A 287 -14.35 34.31 5.77
CA GLU A 287 -14.19 32.95 6.31
C GLU A 287 -13.12 32.15 5.53
N VAL A 288 -12.42 31.29 6.28
CA VAL A 288 -11.46 30.33 5.74
C VAL A 288 -12.20 29.05 5.32
N GLN A 289 -12.05 28.67 4.06
CA GLN A 289 -12.60 27.41 3.54
C GLN A 289 -11.50 26.57 2.88
N TRP A 290 -11.76 25.27 2.71
CA TRP A 290 -10.89 24.34 2.00
C TRP A 290 -11.59 23.81 0.75
N GLU A 291 -10.93 23.95 -0.38
CA GLU A 291 -11.38 23.38 -1.65
C GLU A 291 -10.49 22.17 -1.98
N PHE A 292 -11.10 21.00 -2.17
CA PHE A 292 -10.39 19.76 -2.43
C PHE A 292 -10.36 19.42 -3.92
N ARG A 293 -9.24 18.88 -4.39
CA ARG A 293 -9.05 18.46 -5.78
C ARG A 293 -9.46 17.01 -5.95
N ASP A 294 -10.43 16.84 -6.83
CA ASP A 294 -10.77 15.57 -7.47
C ASP A 294 -9.55 14.98 -8.20
N PHE A 295 -9.24 13.70 -7.93
CA PHE A 295 -8.31 12.93 -8.75
C PHE A 295 -9.10 11.97 -9.64
N VAL A 296 -9.26 12.38 -10.91
CA VAL A 296 -9.95 11.61 -11.95
C VAL A 296 -8.96 10.80 -12.80
N PRO A 297 -9.39 9.69 -13.42
CA PRO A 297 -8.63 9.02 -14.47
C PRO A 297 -8.44 9.90 -15.72
N ASP A 298 -7.35 9.69 -16.46
CA ASP A 298 -6.97 10.51 -17.63
C ASP A 298 -6.22 9.69 -18.70
N ILE A 299 -6.25 10.14 -19.95
CA ILE A 299 -5.48 9.59 -21.08
C ILE A 299 -4.12 10.28 -21.11
N VAL A 300 -3.09 9.57 -20.69
CA VAL A 300 -1.71 10.04 -20.60
C VAL A 300 -0.78 9.21 -21.49
N GLY A 301 0.50 9.59 -21.58
CA GLY A 301 1.49 8.89 -22.40
C GLY A 301 2.57 9.85 -22.93
N PRO A 302 3.33 9.42 -23.94
CA PRO A 302 4.09 10.36 -24.78
C PRO A 302 3.10 11.25 -25.52
N GLU A 303 3.27 12.57 -25.45
CA GLU A 303 2.42 13.53 -26.18
C GLU A 303 2.45 13.22 -27.70
N PRO A 304 1.30 13.22 -28.41
CA PRO A 304 1.29 13.04 -29.86
C PRO A 304 2.05 14.17 -30.56
N VAL A 305 2.69 13.86 -31.69
CA VAL A 305 3.39 14.87 -32.49
C VAL A 305 2.38 15.81 -33.17
N GLU A 306 2.57 17.13 -33.03
CA GLU A 306 1.67 18.14 -33.65
C GLU A 306 1.75 18.16 -35.19
N SER A 307 2.78 17.55 -35.77
CA SER A 307 3.01 17.54 -37.22
C SER A 307 3.87 16.35 -37.66
N ILE A 308 3.61 15.86 -38.86
CA ILE A 308 4.34 14.76 -39.51
C ILE A 308 4.45 15.00 -41.01
N ARG A 309 5.55 14.56 -41.65
CA ARG A 309 5.73 14.65 -43.11
C ARG A 309 5.12 13.47 -43.84
N ILE A 310 4.80 13.67 -45.12
CA ILE A 310 4.43 12.59 -46.05
C ILE A 310 5.50 11.49 -46.01
N GLY A 311 5.07 10.23 -45.87
CA GLY A 311 5.95 9.06 -45.83
C GLY A 311 6.58 8.72 -44.47
N GLU A 312 6.46 9.57 -43.45
CA GLU A 312 6.95 9.26 -42.09
C GLU A 312 5.98 8.35 -41.32
N HIS A 313 6.49 7.55 -40.37
CA HIS A 313 5.65 6.69 -39.54
C HIS A 313 5.06 7.45 -38.35
N PHE A 314 3.74 7.68 -38.35
CA PHE A 314 3.02 8.11 -37.15
C PHE A 314 2.90 6.94 -36.16
N THR A 315 3.13 7.20 -34.88
CA THR A 315 2.86 6.24 -33.80
C THR A 315 2.58 6.97 -32.49
N TYR A 316 1.36 6.81 -31.98
CA TYR A 316 0.93 7.29 -30.67
C TYR A 316 0.57 6.10 -29.76
N LYS A 317 1.02 6.14 -28.51
CA LYS A 317 0.91 5.04 -27.53
C LYS A 317 0.31 5.55 -26.21
N PRO A 318 -0.99 5.86 -26.18
CA PRO A 318 -1.66 6.30 -24.98
C PRO A 318 -1.77 5.16 -23.96
N ARG A 319 -2.01 5.54 -22.71
CA ARG A 319 -2.36 4.67 -21.59
C ARG A 319 -3.34 5.41 -20.68
N VAL A 320 -4.23 4.67 -20.01
CA VAL A 320 -5.03 5.29 -18.95
C VAL A 320 -4.18 5.36 -17.69
N TYR A 321 -4.16 6.53 -17.05
CA TYR A 321 -3.80 6.69 -15.65
C TYR A 321 -5.09 6.69 -14.83
N ASP A 322 -5.13 5.88 -13.78
CA ASP A 322 -6.21 5.87 -12.80
C ASP A 322 -5.61 6.15 -11.40
N PRO A 323 -5.96 7.26 -10.72
CA PRO A 323 -5.53 7.54 -9.36
C PRO A 323 -5.89 6.47 -8.33
N GLN A 324 -6.91 5.64 -8.62
CA GLN A 324 -7.48 4.60 -7.76
C GLN A 324 -6.98 3.19 -8.08
N SER A 325 -6.47 2.94 -9.29
CA SER A 325 -6.05 1.62 -9.76
C SER A 325 -4.60 1.59 -10.25
N ARG A 326 -4.04 0.37 -10.35
CA ARG A 326 -2.70 0.15 -10.89
C ARG A 326 -2.74 -0.24 -12.36
N ASP A 327 -3.54 -1.26 -12.63
CA ASP A 327 -3.44 -2.13 -13.80
C ASP A 327 -4.71 -1.97 -14.65
N THR A 328 -4.97 -0.72 -15.07
CA THR A 328 -6.19 -0.34 -15.79
C THR A 328 -6.17 -0.85 -17.23
N SER A 329 -6.84 -1.98 -17.46
CA SER A 329 -6.99 -2.61 -18.77
C SER A 329 -7.98 -1.85 -19.66
N ALA A 330 -7.54 -0.74 -20.23
CA ALA A 330 -8.32 0.07 -21.16
C ALA A 330 -8.23 -0.40 -22.61
N VAL A 331 -9.36 -0.31 -23.31
CA VAL A 331 -9.45 -0.46 -24.78
C VAL A 331 -9.49 0.94 -25.39
N PHE A 332 -8.63 1.17 -26.39
CA PHE A 332 -8.58 2.45 -27.12
C PHE A 332 -9.27 2.34 -28.47
N HIS A 333 -9.98 3.40 -28.85
CA HIS A 333 -10.56 3.58 -30.17
C HIS A 333 -10.66 5.07 -30.52
N SER A 334 -11.17 5.37 -31.72
CA SER A 334 -11.52 6.73 -32.16
C SER A 334 -12.90 6.68 -32.83
N PRO A 335 -13.73 7.73 -32.74
CA PRO A 335 -15.03 7.77 -33.43
C PRO A 335 -14.87 7.87 -34.96
N TRP A 336 -13.78 8.50 -35.39
CA TRP A 336 -13.35 8.63 -36.79
C TRP A 336 -11.82 8.62 -36.85
N LEU A 337 -11.27 8.16 -37.98
CA LEU A 337 -9.85 8.30 -38.35
C LEU A 337 -9.76 8.60 -39.86
N PRO A 338 -8.73 9.34 -40.32
CA PRO A 338 -8.39 9.37 -41.73
C PRO A 338 -7.87 7.99 -42.16
N TYR A 339 -8.09 7.62 -43.42
CA TYR A 339 -7.84 6.27 -43.96
C TYR A 339 -6.39 5.74 -43.80
N TRP A 340 -5.43 6.61 -43.55
CA TRP A 340 -4.02 6.27 -43.36
C TRP A 340 -3.65 5.98 -41.90
N LEU A 341 -4.52 6.32 -40.94
CA LEU A 341 -4.39 5.97 -39.51
C LEU A 341 -5.27 4.76 -39.15
N GLN A 342 -4.78 3.91 -38.26
CA GLN A 342 -5.50 2.76 -37.72
C GLN A 342 -5.03 2.38 -36.30
N TRP A 343 -5.94 1.85 -35.49
CA TRP A 343 -5.61 1.23 -34.21
C TRP A 343 -5.05 -0.20 -34.40
N ARG A 344 -3.98 -0.53 -33.69
CA ARG A 344 -3.37 -1.88 -33.64
C ARG A 344 -3.16 -2.28 -32.19
N GLY A 345 -4.23 -2.77 -31.56
CA GLY A 345 -4.32 -2.77 -30.10
C GLY A 345 -4.25 -1.33 -29.57
N ASN A 346 -3.57 -1.12 -28.44
CA ASN A 346 -3.46 0.18 -27.78
C ASN A 346 -2.38 1.10 -28.43
N ILE A 347 -2.23 1.04 -29.75
CA ILE A 347 -1.29 1.85 -30.54
C ILE A 347 -2.04 2.42 -31.75
N LEU A 348 -2.06 3.74 -31.89
CA LEU A 348 -2.53 4.42 -33.08
C LEU A 348 -1.35 4.60 -34.03
N TYR A 349 -1.46 4.09 -35.26
CA TYR A 349 -0.37 3.98 -36.22
C TYR A 349 -0.81 4.38 -37.64
N GLY A 350 0.10 4.99 -38.41
CA GLY A 350 -0.14 5.25 -39.84
C GLY A 350 1.08 5.79 -40.58
N ILE A 351 0.92 6.04 -41.87
CA ILE A 351 1.87 6.74 -42.74
C ILE A 351 1.05 7.66 -43.66
N PRO A 352 1.18 9.00 -43.58
CA PRO A 352 0.44 9.91 -44.44
C PRO A 352 1.02 9.95 -45.85
N ASP A 353 0.14 10.17 -46.83
CA ASP A 353 0.47 10.27 -48.26
C ASP A 353 0.25 11.70 -48.81
N ILE A 354 0.41 11.88 -50.12
CA ILE A 354 0.18 13.18 -50.79
C ILE A 354 -1.25 13.71 -50.69
N ASN A 355 -2.25 12.84 -50.54
CA ASN A 355 -3.67 13.20 -50.47
C ASN A 355 -4.11 13.53 -49.03
N SER A 356 -3.35 13.07 -48.04
CA SER A 356 -3.58 13.28 -46.62
C SER A 356 -3.63 14.77 -46.26
N GLN A 357 -4.44 15.12 -45.27
CA GLN A 357 -4.70 16.49 -44.84
C GLN A 357 -4.52 16.60 -43.32
N ALA A 358 -4.30 17.82 -42.84
CA ALA A 358 -4.34 18.10 -41.40
C ALA A 358 -5.72 17.71 -40.84
N CYS A 359 -5.74 17.10 -39.66
CA CYS A 359 -6.95 16.57 -39.06
C CYS A 359 -6.92 16.66 -37.54
N GLU A 360 -8.11 16.76 -36.95
CA GLU A 360 -8.31 16.56 -35.52
C GLU A 360 -8.54 15.08 -35.25
N ILE A 361 -7.86 14.53 -34.23
CA ILE A 361 -7.92 13.12 -33.84
C ILE A 361 -8.42 13.02 -32.40
N THR A 362 -9.65 12.52 -32.26
CA THR A 362 -10.24 12.16 -30.97
C THR A 362 -9.85 10.72 -30.61
N VAL A 363 -9.37 10.53 -29.38
CA VAL A 363 -8.98 9.24 -28.82
C VAL A 363 -9.83 8.95 -27.59
N ASN A 364 -10.60 7.88 -27.65
CA ASN A 364 -11.47 7.43 -26.58
C ASN A 364 -10.86 6.20 -25.91
N ALA A 365 -10.94 6.14 -24.59
CA ALA A 365 -10.41 5.03 -23.78
C ALA A 365 -11.49 4.51 -22.83
N SER A 366 -11.86 3.24 -22.97
CA SER A 366 -12.95 2.61 -22.23
C SER A 366 -12.42 1.50 -21.32
N PHE A 367 -12.79 1.52 -20.04
CA PHE A 367 -12.33 0.58 -19.01
C PHE A 367 -13.32 0.46 -17.85
N LYS A 368 -13.12 -0.53 -16.96
CA LYS A 368 -13.88 -0.67 -15.71
C LYS A 368 -13.14 -0.08 -14.51
N SER A 369 -13.87 0.70 -13.72
CA SER A 369 -13.42 1.25 -12.44
C SER A 369 -13.27 0.16 -11.36
N ILE A 370 -12.65 0.51 -10.22
CA ILE A 370 -12.57 -0.37 -9.05
C ILE A 370 -13.94 -0.75 -8.45
N SER A 371 -15.00 0.00 -8.73
CA SER A 371 -16.38 -0.30 -8.35
C SER A 371 -17.15 -1.11 -9.42
N GLY A 372 -16.51 -1.49 -10.53
CA GLY A 372 -17.11 -2.25 -11.63
C GLY A 372 -17.85 -1.40 -12.69
N ASN A 373 -18.08 -0.12 -12.40
CA ASN A 373 -18.69 0.84 -13.31
C ASN A 373 -17.80 1.04 -14.55
N ASP A 374 -18.41 1.10 -15.74
CA ASP A 374 -17.70 1.44 -16.97
C ASP A 374 -17.40 2.95 -17.00
N ILE A 375 -16.16 3.29 -17.37
CA ILE A 375 -15.68 4.66 -17.58
C ILE A 375 -15.18 4.78 -19.01
N THR A 376 -15.60 5.86 -19.67
CA THR A 376 -15.04 6.31 -20.95
C THR A 376 -14.33 7.64 -20.71
N LEU A 377 -13.11 7.76 -21.22
CA LEU A 377 -12.34 9.01 -21.31
C LEU A 377 -12.22 9.43 -22.77
N GLU A 378 -11.99 10.72 -23.00
CA GLU A 378 -11.78 11.29 -24.33
C GLU A 378 -10.64 12.31 -24.28
N ARG A 379 -9.76 12.28 -25.29
CA ARG A 379 -8.69 13.26 -25.49
C ARG A 379 -8.51 13.53 -26.97
N THR A 380 -8.45 14.80 -27.35
CA THR A 380 -8.40 15.26 -28.74
C THR A 380 -7.12 16.04 -29.01
N PHE A 381 -6.53 15.89 -30.20
CA PHE A 381 -5.35 16.64 -30.64
C PHE A 381 -5.38 16.95 -32.15
N GLU A 382 -4.74 18.04 -32.56
CA GLU A 382 -4.52 18.38 -33.97
C GLU A 382 -3.26 17.68 -34.50
N LEU A 383 -3.34 17.11 -35.71
CA LEU A 383 -2.22 16.48 -36.41
C LEU A 383 -2.05 17.09 -37.79
N ARG A 384 -1.02 17.92 -37.97
CA ARG A 384 -0.74 18.65 -39.21
C ARG A 384 0.12 17.83 -40.17
N ILE A 385 -0.24 17.82 -41.45
CA ILE A 385 0.53 17.12 -42.49
C ILE A 385 1.42 18.11 -43.23
N ILE A 386 2.74 17.93 -43.06
CA ILE A 386 3.75 18.71 -43.78
C ILE A 386 3.88 18.11 -45.18
N LYS A 387 3.60 18.93 -46.19
CA LYS A 387 3.88 18.66 -47.60
C LYS A 387 5.11 19.46 -47.99
N GLU A 388 6.04 18.84 -48.70
CA GLU A 388 7.24 19.49 -49.26
C GLU A 388 6.93 20.21 -50.58
#